data_AF-A0A453QIC2-F1
#
_entry.id   AF-A0A453QIC2-F1
#
_cell.length_a   1.000
_cell.length_b   1.000
_cell.length_c   1.000
_cell.angle_alpha   90.00
_cell.angle_beta   90.00
_cell.angle_gamma   90.00
#
_symmetry.space_group_name_H-M   'P 1'
#
loop_
_entity.id
_entity.type
_entity.pdbx_description
1 polymer ?
#
loop_
_entity_poly.entity_id
_entity_poly.type
_entity_poly.pdbx_seq_one_letter_code
_entity_poly.pdbx_strand_id
1 'polypeptide(L)'
;MHCSGPQVQGCAGVLLNILASRGPTEQGVCLDALISLMLDSPSNQIDFEEYSGLEKVAELLKDVQVEEHIRLKCGEFLLLLIGHVYVKENTPIHEQMRNLLGEQCASLIWAASRFGSTLDADQRQMALQIQARRVVESLEPY
;
A
#
# COMPACT_ATOMS: atom_id res chain seq x y z
N MET A 1 22.22 23.96 13.77
CA MET A 1 22.48 23.36 12.44
C MET A 1 22.74 21.88 12.68
N HIS A 2 21.71 21.04 12.61
CA HIS A 2 21.92 19.59 12.67
C HIS A 2 22.31 19.13 11.27
N CYS A 3 23.57 18.79 11.10
CA CYS A 3 24.06 18.06 9.94
C CYS A 3 23.55 16.62 10.05
N SER A 4 22.44 16.31 9.39
CA SER A 4 22.06 14.92 9.16
C SER A 4 23.03 14.35 8.12
N GLY A 5 23.88 13.40 8.53
CA GLY A 5 24.72 12.62 7.63
C GLY A 5 23.89 11.83 6.62
N PRO A 6 24.51 11.17 5.63
CA PRO A 6 23.78 10.37 4.65
C PRO A 6 22.98 9.31 5.40
N GLN A 7 21.66 9.43 5.40
CA GLN A 7 20.79 8.40 5.94
C GLN A 7 21.05 7.14 5.11
N VAL A 8 21.52 6.09 5.78
CA VAL A 8 21.61 4.78 5.15
C VAL A 8 20.17 4.37 4.85
N GLN A 9 19.78 4.50 3.59
CA GLN A 9 18.42 4.24 3.17
C GLN A 9 18.12 2.76 3.43
N GLY A 10 17.21 2.49 4.36
CA GLY A 10 16.77 1.13 4.68
C GLY A 10 16.10 0.46 3.49
N CYS A 11 15.95 -0.86 3.54
CA CYS A 11 15.46 -1.67 2.41
C CYS A 11 14.09 -1.19 1.90
N ALA A 12 13.20 -0.75 2.78
CA ALA A 12 11.90 -0.20 2.40
C ALA A 12 12.04 1.14 1.66
N GLY A 13 12.94 2.01 2.15
CA GLY A 13 13.27 3.27 1.49
C GLY A 13 13.80 3.08 0.06
N VAL A 14 14.62 2.05 -0.19
CA VAL A 14 15.12 1.74 -1.54
C VAL A 14 13.98 1.36 -2.47
N LEU A 15 13.08 0.48 -2.03
CA LEU A 15 11.92 0.06 -2.83
C LEU A 15 10.96 1.23 -3.11
N LEU A 16 10.76 2.13 -2.14
CA LEU A 16 9.95 3.34 -2.33
C LEU A 16 10.56 4.31 -3.36
N ASN A 17 11.88 4.36 -3.46
CA ASN A 17 12.54 5.15 -4.49
C ASN A 17 12.34 4.54 -5.90
N ILE A 18 12.39 3.21 -6.01
CA ILE A 18 12.10 2.51 -7.27
C ILE A 18 10.64 2.71 -7.66
N LEU A 19 9.71 2.58 -6.71
CA LEU A 19 8.27 2.84 -6.90
C LEU A 19 8.01 4.26 -7.46
N ALA A 20 8.74 5.27 -6.97
CA ALA A 20 8.55 6.66 -7.39
C ALA A 20 9.24 7.03 -8.72
N SER A 21 10.24 6.26 -9.18
CA SER A 21 11.13 6.68 -10.29
C SER A 21 11.16 5.76 -11.50
N ARG A 22 10.55 4.57 -11.41
CA ARG A 22 10.68 3.52 -12.43
C ARG A 22 9.36 3.22 -13.14
N GLY A 23 9.44 2.40 -14.18
CA GLY A 23 8.29 2.06 -15.02
C GLY A 23 7.27 1.16 -14.31
N PRO A 24 6.08 0.99 -14.92
CA PRO A 24 4.97 0.22 -14.36
C PRO A 24 5.37 -1.18 -13.90
N THR A 25 6.16 -1.90 -14.69
CA THR A 25 6.59 -3.26 -14.35
C THR A 25 7.40 -3.29 -13.05
N GLU A 26 8.34 -2.37 -12.87
CA GLU A 26 9.12 -2.26 -11.64
C GLU A 26 8.26 -1.81 -10.46
N GLN A 27 7.30 -0.90 -10.68
CA GLN A 27 6.37 -0.43 -9.65
C GLN A 27 5.54 -1.59 -9.06
N GLY A 28 4.97 -2.43 -9.92
CA GLY A 28 4.19 -3.60 -9.49
C GLY A 28 5.02 -4.58 -8.63
N VAL A 29 6.23 -4.92 -9.08
CA VAL A 29 7.13 -5.82 -8.34
C VAL A 29 7.57 -5.19 -7.02
N CYS A 30 7.77 -3.87 -6.96
CA CYS A 30 8.15 -3.19 -5.72
C CYS A 30 7.05 -3.25 -4.66
N LEU A 31 5.78 -3.13 -5.05
CA LEU A 31 4.66 -3.24 -4.12
C LEU A 31 4.59 -4.62 -3.48
N ASP A 32 4.72 -5.69 -4.28
CA ASP A 32 4.72 -7.07 -3.77
C ASP A 32 5.95 -7.34 -2.85
N ALA A 33 7.11 -6.78 -3.20
CA ALA A 33 8.33 -6.88 -2.40
C ALA A 33 8.24 -6.10 -1.07
N LEU A 34 7.59 -4.93 -1.06
CA LEU A 34 7.40 -4.12 0.15
C LEU A 34 6.57 -4.85 1.21
N ILE A 35 5.50 -5.53 0.82
CA ILE A 35 4.71 -6.36 1.76
C ILE A 35 5.59 -7.44 2.38
N SER A 36 6.30 -8.21 1.54
CA SER A 36 7.17 -9.30 2.00
C SER A 36 8.27 -8.79 2.94
N LEU A 37 8.79 -7.58 2.70
CA LEU A 37 9.84 -6.97 3.50
C LEU A 37 9.33 -6.46 4.86
N MET A 38 8.11 -5.92 4.91
CA MET A 38 7.52 -5.37 6.14
C MET A 38 6.84 -6.42 7.02
N LEU A 39 6.48 -7.58 6.46
CA LEU A 39 5.86 -8.67 7.20
C LEU A 39 6.76 -9.09 8.37
N ASP A 40 6.21 -9.07 9.59
CA ASP A 40 6.91 -9.39 10.83
C ASP A 40 8.22 -8.61 11.08
N SER A 41 8.40 -7.44 10.42
CA SER A 41 9.59 -6.60 10.56
C SER A 41 9.26 -5.16 10.98
N PRO A 42 9.25 -4.87 12.30
CA PRO A 42 8.98 -3.53 12.81
C PRO A 42 9.96 -2.46 12.31
N SER A 43 11.23 -2.80 12.08
CA SER A 43 12.21 -1.84 11.55
C SER A 43 11.86 -1.41 10.13
N ASN A 44 11.46 -2.35 9.27
CA ASN A 44 11.06 -2.02 7.89
C ASN A 44 9.72 -1.28 7.83
N GLN A 45 8.83 -1.50 8.81
CA GLN A 45 7.60 -0.73 8.99
C GLN A 45 7.89 0.73 9.36
N ILE A 46 8.80 0.96 10.33
CA ILE A 46 9.26 2.30 10.70
C ILE A 46 9.88 3.00 9.49
N ASP A 47 10.77 2.33 8.76
CA ASP A 47 11.36 2.90 7.54
C ASP A 47 10.25 3.29 6.53
N PHE A 48 9.27 2.42 6.29
CA PHE A 48 8.16 2.73 5.38
C PHE A 48 7.39 3.98 5.79
N GLU A 49 7.13 4.16 7.09
CA GLU A 49 6.49 5.36 7.63
C GLU A 49 7.38 6.61 7.50
N GLU A 50 8.68 6.51 7.83
CA GLU A 50 9.64 7.62 7.74
C GLU A 50 9.84 8.13 6.31
N TYR A 51 9.70 7.25 5.30
CA TYR A 51 9.83 7.60 3.89
C TYR A 51 8.48 7.95 3.21
N SER A 52 7.43 8.25 4.00
CA SER A 52 6.08 8.57 3.50
C SER A 52 5.54 7.51 2.54
N GLY A 53 5.78 6.22 2.85
CA GLY A 53 5.45 5.12 1.95
C GLY A 53 3.97 5.06 1.60
N LEU A 54 3.09 5.29 2.58
CA LEU A 54 1.64 5.30 2.36
C LEU A 54 1.20 6.44 1.43
N GLU A 55 1.78 7.63 1.61
CA GLU A 55 1.49 8.80 0.78
C GLU A 55 1.86 8.55 -0.69
N LYS A 56 3.05 7.99 -0.95
CA LYS A 56 3.50 7.64 -2.29
C LYS A 56 2.58 6.62 -2.97
N VAL A 57 2.11 5.62 -2.23
CA VAL A 57 1.15 4.64 -2.78
C VAL A 57 -0.21 5.30 -3.04
N ALA A 58 -0.67 6.18 -2.14
CA ALA A 58 -1.92 6.92 -2.33
C ALA A 58 -1.86 7.88 -3.52
N GLU A 59 -0.72 8.52 -3.78
CA GLU A 59 -0.49 9.35 -4.97
C GLU A 59 -0.63 8.52 -6.26
N LEU A 60 0.05 7.38 -6.34
CA LEU A 60 -0.06 6.48 -7.50
C LEU A 60 -1.48 5.96 -7.73
N LEU A 61 -2.19 5.63 -6.65
CA LEU A 61 -3.57 5.13 -6.73
C LEU A 61 -4.55 6.19 -7.27
N LYS A 62 -4.36 7.45 -6.84
CA LYS A 62 -5.24 8.59 -7.20
C LYS A 62 -4.90 9.21 -8.55
N ASP A 63 -3.68 9.03 -9.04
CA ASP A 63 -3.26 9.59 -10.31
C ASP A 63 -3.90 8.84 -11.49
N VAL A 64 -4.87 9.48 -12.14
CA VAL A 64 -5.57 8.94 -13.32
C VAL A 64 -4.68 8.79 -14.56
N GLN A 65 -3.48 9.38 -14.57
CA GLN A 65 -2.49 9.20 -15.64
C GLN A 65 -1.65 7.94 -15.45
N VAL A 66 -1.60 7.38 -14.23
CA VAL A 66 -0.95 6.10 -13.96
C VAL A 66 -1.77 4.98 -14.56
N GLU A 67 -1.10 4.00 -15.17
CA GLU A 67 -1.76 2.87 -15.79
C GLU A 67 -2.69 2.14 -14.81
N GLU A 68 -3.90 1.79 -15.28
CA GLU A 68 -4.94 1.16 -14.44
C GLU A 68 -4.41 -0.07 -13.69
N HIS A 69 -3.58 -0.89 -14.34
CA HIS A 69 -3.01 -2.08 -13.71
C HIS A 69 -2.11 -1.76 -12.50
N ILE A 70 -1.43 -0.61 -12.49
CA ILE A 70 -0.63 -0.13 -11.35
C ILE A 70 -1.53 0.42 -10.25
N ARG A 71 -2.58 1.16 -10.60
CA ARG A 71 -3.59 1.61 -9.63
C ARG A 71 -4.25 0.43 -8.94
N LEU A 72 -4.61 -0.62 -9.69
CA LEU A 72 -5.11 -1.88 -9.14
C LEU A 72 -4.08 -2.53 -8.21
N LYS A 73 -2.80 -2.59 -8.61
CA LYS A 73 -1.72 -3.09 -7.74
C LYS A 73 -1.56 -2.28 -6.45
N CYS A 74 -1.73 -0.96 -6.49
CA CYS A 74 -1.76 -0.14 -5.28
C CYS A 74 -2.94 -0.53 -4.38
N GLY A 75 -4.12 -0.78 -4.95
CA GLY A 75 -5.27 -1.30 -4.22
C GLY A 75 -5.00 -2.66 -3.55
N GLU A 76 -4.39 -3.60 -4.28
CA GLU A 76 -3.97 -4.90 -3.73
C GLU A 76 -3.00 -4.71 -2.56
N PHE A 77 -1.99 -3.87 -2.75
CA PHE A 77 -1.00 -3.55 -1.73
C PHE A 77 -1.65 -3.00 -0.46
N LEU A 78 -2.57 -2.03 -0.56
CA LEU A 78 -3.21 -1.43 0.63
C LEU A 78 -4.06 -2.44 1.39
N LEU A 79 -4.76 -3.34 0.68
CA LEU A 79 -5.53 -4.42 1.30
C LEU A 79 -4.61 -5.36 2.09
N LEU A 80 -3.47 -5.75 1.51
CA LEU A 80 -2.48 -6.61 2.16
C LEU A 80 -1.73 -5.90 3.30
N LEU A 81 -1.40 -4.62 3.12
CA LEU A 81 -0.74 -3.79 4.13
C LEU A 81 -1.57 -3.74 5.41
N ILE A 82 -2.87 -3.47 5.27
CA ILE A 82 -3.79 -3.42 6.41
C ILE A 82 -4.11 -4.82 6.95
N GLY A 83 -4.33 -5.79 6.06
CA GLY A 83 -4.77 -7.13 6.44
C GLY A 83 -3.68 -7.99 7.09
N HIS A 84 -2.40 -7.76 6.76
CA HIS A 84 -1.28 -8.59 7.20
C HIS A 84 -0.22 -7.85 8.01
N VAL A 85 0.07 -6.58 7.71
CA VAL A 85 1.14 -5.82 8.38
C VAL A 85 0.57 -5.00 9.55
N TYR A 86 -0.49 -4.24 9.31
CA TYR A 86 -1.11 -3.35 10.29
C TYR A 86 -2.49 -3.84 10.75
N VAL A 87 -2.55 -5.13 11.11
CA VAL A 87 -3.80 -5.84 11.48
C VAL A 87 -4.49 -5.24 12.71
N LYS A 88 -3.72 -4.60 13.60
CA LYS A 88 -4.27 -3.99 14.80
C LYS A 88 -5.05 -2.72 14.44
N GLU A 89 -6.25 -2.60 15.01
CA GLU A 89 -7.05 -1.38 14.92
C GLU A 89 -6.35 -0.21 15.63
N ASN A 90 -6.62 1.02 15.16
CA ASN A 90 -6.18 2.28 15.76
C ASN A 90 -4.66 2.53 15.77
N THR A 91 -3.92 1.93 14.84
CA THR A 91 -2.55 2.39 14.54
C THR A 91 -2.57 3.72 13.74
N PRO A 92 -1.51 4.54 13.82
CA PRO A 92 -1.43 5.82 13.10
C PRO A 92 -1.68 5.70 11.59
N ILE A 93 -1.33 4.56 10.99
CA ILE A 93 -1.50 4.33 9.56
C ILE A 93 -2.97 4.29 9.12
N HIS A 94 -3.91 3.87 9.99
CA HIS A 94 -5.34 3.89 9.66
C HIS A 94 -5.88 5.31 9.55
N GLU A 95 -5.41 6.20 10.42
CA GLU A 95 -5.79 7.61 10.38
C GLU A 95 -5.19 8.29 9.14
N GLN A 96 -3.92 8.01 8.83
CA GLN A 96 -3.29 8.48 7.61
C GLN A 96 -4.05 8.00 6.36
N MET A 97 -4.50 6.75 6.33
CA MET A 97 -5.30 6.20 5.22
C MET A 97 -6.58 7.01 4.99
N ARG A 98 -7.33 7.31 6.06
CA ARG A 98 -8.54 8.15 5.98
C ARG A 98 -8.23 9.55 5.46
N ASN A 99 -7.14 10.16 5.92
CA ASN A 99 -6.75 11.50 5.49
C ASN A 99 -6.34 11.54 4.01
N LEU A 100 -5.68 10.49 3.51
CA LEU A 100 -5.14 10.43 2.15
C LEU A 100 -6.16 9.99 1.09
N LEU A 101 -7.05 9.07 1.44
CA LEU A 101 -8.00 8.41 0.52
C LEU A 101 -9.47 8.73 0.80
N GLY A 102 -9.77 9.38 1.93
CA GLY A 102 -11.12 9.64 2.40
C GLY A 102 -11.73 8.48 3.20
N GLU A 103 -12.74 8.81 4.00
CA GLU A 103 -13.42 7.90 4.93
C GLU A 103 -13.99 6.66 4.22
N GLN A 104 -14.61 6.86 3.06
CA GLN A 104 -15.28 5.79 2.31
C GLN A 104 -14.29 4.74 1.81
N CYS A 105 -13.18 5.17 1.19
CA CYS A 105 -12.15 4.28 0.68
C CYS A 105 -11.41 3.57 1.82
N ALA A 106 -11.03 4.30 2.87
CA ALA A 106 -10.38 3.72 4.03
C ALA A 106 -11.27 2.67 4.75
N SER A 107 -12.56 2.96 4.91
CA SER A 107 -13.53 2.00 5.47
C SER A 107 -13.69 0.76 4.60
N LEU A 108 -13.70 0.92 3.27
CA LEU A 108 -13.75 -0.19 2.33
C LEU A 108 -12.51 -1.08 2.46
N ILE A 109 -11.31 -0.49 2.49
CA ILE A 109 -10.05 -1.21 2.66
C ILE A 109 -10.06 -1.96 3.99
N TRP A 110 -10.48 -1.33 5.08
CA TRP A 110 -10.54 -1.96 6.40
C TRP A 110 -11.51 -3.16 6.43
N ALA A 111 -12.70 -3.01 5.86
CA ALA A 111 -13.67 -4.11 5.80
C ALA A 111 -13.20 -5.25 4.89
N ALA A 112 -12.58 -4.91 3.76
CA ALA A 112 -12.11 -5.86 2.77
C ALA A 112 -10.85 -6.60 3.23
N SER A 113 -9.89 -5.94 3.89
CA SER A 113 -8.60 -6.52 4.28
C SER A 113 -8.69 -7.78 5.16
N ARG A 114 -9.87 -8.08 5.71
CA ARG A 114 -10.16 -9.28 6.48
C ARG A 114 -10.66 -10.47 5.66
N PHE A 115 -10.66 -10.41 4.32
CA PHE A 115 -11.07 -11.54 3.48
C PHE A 115 -10.05 -12.70 3.56
N GLY A 116 -10.53 -13.93 3.32
CA GLY A 116 -9.63 -15.02 2.90
C GLY A 116 -9.19 -16.06 3.93
N SER A 117 -9.59 -15.98 5.20
CA SER A 117 -9.22 -17.03 6.19
C SER A 117 -9.74 -18.43 5.84
N THR A 118 -10.80 -18.53 5.00
CA THR A 118 -11.43 -19.79 4.57
C THR A 118 -11.25 -20.13 3.08
N LEU A 119 -10.62 -19.26 2.29
CA LEU A 119 -10.48 -19.42 0.84
C LEU A 119 -9.16 -20.11 0.47
N ASP A 120 -9.12 -20.82 -0.65
CA ASP A 120 -7.87 -21.32 -1.25
C ASP A 120 -7.05 -20.20 -1.92
N ALA A 121 -5.83 -20.51 -2.39
CA ALA A 121 -4.91 -19.49 -2.90
C ALA A 121 -5.45 -18.75 -4.15
N ASP A 122 -6.07 -19.45 -5.08
CA ASP A 122 -6.61 -18.86 -6.31
C ASP A 122 -7.85 -18.00 -6.00
N GLN A 123 -8.71 -18.50 -5.10
CA GLN A 123 -9.87 -17.74 -4.61
C GLN A 123 -9.45 -16.49 -3.84
N ARG A 124 -8.37 -16.55 -3.04
CA ARG A 124 -7.81 -15.38 -2.35
C ARG A 124 -7.30 -14.34 -3.34
N GLN A 125 -6.58 -14.77 -4.37
CA GLN A 125 -6.05 -13.85 -5.38
C GLN A 125 -7.18 -13.19 -6.17
N MET A 126 -8.20 -13.96 -6.57
CA MET A 126 -9.39 -13.41 -7.24
C MET A 126 -10.16 -12.44 -6.33
N ALA A 127 -10.36 -12.80 -5.06
CA ALA A 127 -11.03 -11.93 -4.10
C ALA A 127 -10.24 -10.61 -3.89
N LEU A 128 -8.92 -10.70 -3.77
CA LEU A 128 -8.02 -9.55 -3.65
C LEU A 128 -8.17 -8.62 -4.87
N GLN A 129 -8.14 -9.16 -6.09
CA GLN A 129 -8.32 -8.39 -7.32
C GLN A 129 -9.68 -7.68 -7.38
N ILE A 130 -10.76 -8.38 -6.99
CA ILE A 130 -12.10 -7.81 -6.94
C ILE A 130 -12.15 -6.64 -5.94
N GLN A 131 -11.56 -6.81 -4.75
CA GLN A 131 -11.56 -5.74 -3.75
C GLN A 131 -10.66 -4.58 -4.18
N ALA A 132 -9.50 -4.84 -4.80
CA ALA A 132 -8.61 -3.81 -5.32
C ALA A 132 -9.31 -2.95 -6.37
N ARG A 133 -10.09 -3.57 -7.26
CA ARG A 133 -10.91 -2.83 -8.23
C ARG A 133 -11.91 -1.90 -7.55
N ARG A 134 -12.60 -2.37 -6.50
CA ARG A 134 -13.53 -1.55 -5.72
C ARG A 134 -12.85 -0.38 -5.00
N VAL A 135 -11.60 -0.57 -4.55
CA VAL A 135 -10.77 0.51 -3.97
C VAL A 135 -10.52 1.60 -5.02
N VAL A 136 -10.08 1.22 -6.22
CA VAL A 136 -9.84 2.17 -7.32
C VAL A 136 -11.13 2.90 -7.70
N GLU A 137 -12.22 2.16 -7.94
CA GLU A 137 -13.53 2.71 -8.29
C GLU A 137 -14.06 3.70 -7.23
N SER A 138 -13.75 3.48 -5.94
CA SER A 138 -14.19 4.38 -4.87
C SER A 138 -13.51 5.76 -4.88
N LEU A 139 -12.42 5.91 -5.65
CA LEU A 139 -11.65 7.15 -5.76
C LEU A 139 -11.93 7.91 -7.07
N GLU A 140 -12.67 7.30 -8.00
CA GLU A 140 -12.98 7.94 -9.28
C GLU A 140 -14.15 8.93 -9.13
N PRO A 141 -14.03 10.15 -9.65
CA PRO A 141 -15.15 11.09 -9.67
C PRO A 141 -16.25 10.58 -10.62
N TYR A 142 -17.47 10.49 -10.10
CA TYR A 142 -18.68 10.09 -10.86
C TYR A 142 -19.07 11.08 -11.96
#